data_AF-A0A150UXM5-F1
#
_entry.id   AF-A0A150UXM5-F1
#
_cell.length_a   1.000
_cell.length_b   1.000
_cell.length_c   1.000
_cell.angle_alpha   90.00
_cell.angle_beta   90.00
_cell.angle_gamma   90.00
#
_symmetry.space_group_name_H-M   'P 1'
#
loop_
_entity.id
_entity.type
_entity.pdbx_description
1 polymer ?
#
loop_
_entity_poly.entity_id
_entity_poly.type
_entity_poly.pdbx_seq_one_letter_code
_entity_poly.pdbx_strand_id
1 'polypeptide(L)'
;MFSSSTRKALKAIDHIAAAARSCVDKRRNDETEGRVDESRADLLHHLLDIVRNKSEKLDFRIGEVEYEAYIPLFDGSDTTAIALRAVFYHLMKNLQAYRDLQTQIDNATSSGKLSSPPRYSEASQLPFLCATIKEAMRLHPSVGLSMPRLVPLNGIEISGMHIPQVGG
;
A
#
# COMPACT_ATOMS: atom_id res chain seq x y z
N MET A 1 -20.89 -26.87 0.70
CA MET A 1 -21.05 -25.89 -0.41
C MET A 1 -21.01 -24.49 0.20
N PHE A 2 -20.15 -23.58 -0.28
CA PHE A 2 -19.85 -22.30 0.40
C PHE A 2 -21.08 -21.42 0.71
N SER A 3 -21.04 -20.67 1.82
CA SER A 3 -22.12 -19.75 2.22
C SER A 3 -22.34 -18.64 1.19
N SER A 4 -23.50 -17.95 1.24
CA SER A 4 -23.75 -16.79 0.36
C SER A 4 -22.71 -15.68 0.56
N SER A 5 -22.29 -15.44 1.80
CA SER A 5 -21.23 -14.48 2.15
C SER A 5 -19.88 -14.89 1.59
N THR A 6 -19.50 -16.16 1.74
CA THR A 6 -18.24 -16.70 1.19
C THR A 6 -18.20 -16.56 -0.33
N ARG A 7 -19.31 -16.83 -1.02
CA ARG A 7 -19.41 -16.67 -2.49
C ARG A 7 -19.27 -15.21 -2.94
N LYS A 8 -19.83 -14.25 -2.18
CA LYS A 8 -19.67 -12.82 -2.48
C LYS A 8 -18.22 -12.38 -2.28
N ALA A 9 -17.56 -12.82 -1.22
CA ALA A 9 -16.16 -12.53 -0.96
C ALA A 9 -15.24 -13.05 -2.09
N LEU A 10 -15.44 -14.30 -2.51
CA LEU A 10 -14.69 -14.87 -3.64
C LEU A 10 -14.87 -14.06 -4.93
N LYS A 11 -16.12 -13.66 -5.26
CA LYS A 11 -16.37 -12.78 -6.42
C LYS A 11 -15.65 -11.44 -6.33
N ALA A 12 -15.57 -10.84 -5.15
CA ALA A 12 -14.85 -9.58 -4.97
C ALA A 12 -13.35 -9.73 -5.26
N ILE A 13 -12.74 -10.82 -4.78
CA ILE A 13 -11.35 -11.16 -5.10
C ILE A 13 -11.17 -11.35 -6.61
N ASP A 14 -12.08 -12.09 -7.26
CA ASP A 14 -12.04 -12.30 -8.71
C ASP A 14 -12.15 -10.98 -9.50
N HIS A 15 -12.96 -10.03 -9.04
CA HIS A 15 -13.09 -8.71 -9.65
C HIS A 15 -11.79 -7.90 -9.57
N ILE A 16 -11.10 -7.90 -8.42
CA ILE A 16 -9.82 -7.20 -8.26
C ILE A 16 -8.76 -7.86 -9.15
N ALA A 17 -8.69 -9.19 -9.17
CA ALA A 17 -7.78 -9.92 -10.03
C ALA A 17 -8.06 -9.66 -11.53
N ALA A 18 -9.32 -9.59 -11.93
CA ALA A 18 -9.70 -9.23 -13.30
C ALA A 18 -9.32 -7.79 -13.67
N ALA A 19 -9.47 -6.85 -12.73
CA ALA A 19 -9.05 -5.47 -12.93
C ALA A 19 -7.52 -5.36 -13.11
N ALA A 20 -6.74 -6.06 -12.27
CA ALA A 20 -5.29 -6.12 -12.39
C ALA A 20 -4.85 -6.66 -13.76
N ARG A 21 -5.42 -7.80 -14.19
CA ARG A 21 -5.15 -8.37 -15.52
C ARG A 21 -5.50 -7.42 -16.65
N SER A 22 -6.66 -6.78 -16.59
CA SER A 22 -7.09 -5.80 -17.59
C SER A 22 -6.11 -4.63 -17.73
N CYS A 23 -5.54 -4.14 -16.60
CA CYS A 23 -4.51 -3.11 -16.64
C CYS A 23 -3.21 -3.58 -17.31
N VAL A 24 -2.78 -4.82 -17.04
CA VAL A 24 -1.58 -5.42 -17.65
C VAL A 24 -1.80 -5.67 -19.14
N ASP A 25 -2.92 -6.28 -19.52
CA ASP A 25 -3.28 -6.56 -20.91
C ASP A 25 -3.37 -5.28 -21.74
N LYS A 26 -4.01 -4.24 -21.19
CA LYS A 26 -4.08 -2.93 -21.85
C LYS A 26 -2.69 -2.37 -22.13
N ARG A 27 -1.78 -2.40 -21.15
CA ARG A 27 -0.40 -1.92 -21.34
C ARG A 27 0.31 -2.70 -22.43
N ARG A 28 0.18 -4.02 -22.45
CA ARG A 28 0.82 -4.88 -23.46
C ARG A 28 0.26 -4.65 -24.86
N ASN A 29 -1.04 -4.47 -24.98
CA ASN A 29 -1.68 -4.15 -26.25
C ASN A 29 -1.19 -2.80 -26.78
N ASP A 30 -1.11 -1.79 -25.91
CA ASP A 30 -0.53 -0.49 -26.27
C ASP A 30 0.93 -0.62 -26.75
N GLU A 31 1.74 -1.48 -26.13
CA GLU A 31 3.10 -1.79 -26.60
C GLU A 31 3.12 -2.46 -27.99
N THR A 32 2.26 -3.45 -28.23
CA THR A 32 2.19 -4.14 -29.53
C THR A 32 1.68 -3.25 -30.66
N GLU A 33 0.82 -2.28 -30.34
CA GLU A 33 0.26 -1.32 -31.30
C GLU A 33 1.17 -0.10 -31.48
N GLY A 34 2.36 -0.08 -30.87
CA GLY A 34 3.31 1.03 -30.95
C GLY A 34 2.85 2.29 -30.21
N ARG A 35 1.83 2.21 -29.35
CA ARG A 35 1.35 3.29 -28.47
C ARG A 35 2.15 3.33 -27.16
N VAL A 36 3.47 3.23 -27.25
CA VAL A 36 4.35 3.27 -26.09
C VAL A 36 4.65 4.73 -25.73
N ASP A 37 4.32 5.11 -24.51
CA ASP A 37 4.85 6.33 -23.91
C ASP A 37 6.23 6.03 -23.32
N GLU A 38 7.29 6.33 -24.07
CA GLU A 38 8.68 6.12 -23.63
C GLU A 38 9.05 6.96 -22.40
N SER A 39 8.28 8.00 -22.08
CA SER A 39 8.51 8.80 -20.87
C SER A 39 7.91 8.16 -19.61
N ARG A 40 7.09 7.10 -19.77
CA ARG A 40 6.36 6.45 -18.68
C ARG A 40 7.18 5.33 -18.03
N ALA A 41 7.97 5.70 -17.04
CA ALA A 41 8.68 4.76 -16.17
C ALA A 41 7.89 4.47 -14.88
N ASP A 42 6.82 3.69 -14.97
CA ASP A 42 6.06 3.20 -13.81
C ASP A 42 6.43 1.76 -13.42
N LEU A 43 5.89 1.28 -12.29
CA LEU A 43 6.17 -0.08 -11.80
C LEU A 43 5.89 -1.12 -12.89
N LEU A 44 4.76 -1.01 -13.59
CA LEU A 44 4.36 -1.95 -14.63
C LEU A 44 5.36 -1.96 -15.80
N HIS A 45 5.91 -0.81 -16.18
CA HIS A 45 6.98 -0.73 -17.18
C HIS A 45 8.21 -1.55 -16.75
N HIS A 46 8.67 -1.37 -15.51
CA HIS A 46 9.83 -2.11 -14.99
C HIS A 46 9.57 -3.61 -14.83
N LEU A 47 8.37 -4.02 -14.41
CA LEU A 47 8.00 -5.43 -14.32
C LEU A 47 7.96 -6.10 -15.71
N LEU A 48 7.43 -5.41 -16.72
CA LEU A 48 7.45 -5.89 -18.10
C LEU A 48 8.88 -5.94 -18.66
N ASP A 49 9.75 -4.98 -18.32
CA ASP A 49 11.17 -5.01 -18.68
C ASP A 49 11.90 -6.22 -18.09
N ILE A 50 11.53 -6.65 -16.89
CA ILE A 50 12.07 -7.88 -16.29
C ILE A 50 11.65 -9.09 -17.13
N VAL A 51 10.38 -9.20 -17.52
CA VAL A 51 9.90 -10.28 -18.40
C VAL A 51 10.65 -10.28 -19.73
N ARG A 52 10.90 -9.11 -20.33
CA ARG A 52 11.61 -8.97 -21.60
C ARG A 52 13.08 -9.39 -21.52
N ASN A 53 13.78 -8.93 -20.49
CA ASN A 53 15.25 -8.96 -20.47
C ASN A 53 15.85 -9.98 -19.49
N LYS A 54 15.07 -10.50 -18.54
CA LYS A 54 15.57 -11.28 -17.39
C LYS A 54 14.67 -12.46 -17.00
N SER A 55 13.67 -12.82 -17.80
CA SER A 55 12.66 -13.84 -17.44
C SER A 55 13.26 -15.19 -17.08
N GLU A 56 14.16 -15.75 -17.89
CA GLU A 56 14.78 -17.06 -17.61
C GLU A 56 15.65 -17.05 -16.36
N LYS A 57 16.39 -15.95 -16.12
CA LYS A 57 17.30 -15.82 -14.99
C LYS A 57 16.56 -15.70 -13.66
N LEU A 58 15.37 -15.10 -13.67
CA LEU A 58 14.60 -14.78 -12.46
C LEU A 58 13.34 -15.65 -12.30
N ASP A 59 13.07 -16.56 -13.24
CA ASP A 59 11.78 -17.26 -13.40
C ASP A 59 10.58 -16.32 -13.26
N PHE A 60 10.67 -15.16 -13.90
CA PHE A 60 9.69 -14.08 -13.79
C PHE A 60 8.86 -13.98 -15.07
N ARG A 61 7.58 -14.30 -14.97
CA ARG A 61 6.65 -14.44 -16.12
C ARG A 61 5.50 -13.45 -16.03
N ILE A 62 4.65 -13.42 -17.05
CA ILE A 62 3.51 -12.50 -17.07
C ILE A 62 2.54 -12.70 -15.90
N GLY A 63 2.39 -13.93 -15.42
CA GLY A 63 1.58 -14.21 -14.22
C GLY A 63 2.09 -13.48 -12.97
N GLU A 64 3.41 -13.31 -12.83
CA GLU A 64 4.00 -12.52 -11.75
C GLU A 64 3.71 -11.03 -11.93
N VAL A 65 3.73 -10.51 -13.16
CA VAL A 65 3.34 -9.12 -13.44
C VAL A 65 1.88 -8.86 -13.06
N GLU A 66 0.99 -9.79 -13.40
CA GLU A 66 -0.43 -9.70 -13.04
C GLU A 66 -0.64 -9.75 -11.53
N TYR A 67 0.13 -10.60 -10.83
CA TYR A 67 0.11 -10.70 -9.37
C TYR A 67 0.61 -9.41 -8.71
N GLU A 68 1.74 -8.88 -9.16
CA GLU A 68 2.31 -7.62 -8.66
C GLU A 68 1.41 -6.41 -8.97
N ALA A 69 0.62 -6.45 -10.05
CA ALA A 69 -0.41 -5.45 -10.32
C ALA A 69 -1.65 -5.59 -9.41
N TYR A 70 -1.93 -6.81 -8.94
CA TYR A 70 -3.05 -7.09 -8.04
C TYR A 70 -2.79 -6.60 -6.61
N ILE A 71 -1.57 -6.77 -6.09
CA ILE A 71 -1.24 -6.46 -4.69
C ILE A 71 -1.60 -5.02 -4.29
N PRO A 72 -1.20 -3.96 -5.03
CA PRO A 72 -1.55 -2.59 -4.66
C PRO A 72 -3.07 -2.31 -4.66
N LEU A 73 -3.82 -2.97 -5.55
CA LEU A 73 -5.28 -2.83 -5.62
C LEU A 73 -5.97 -3.51 -4.43
N PHE A 74 -5.41 -4.63 -3.97
CA PHE A 74 -5.93 -5.39 -2.85
C PHE A 74 -5.54 -4.77 -1.50
N ASP A 75 -4.25 -4.56 -1.25
CA ASP A 75 -3.73 -4.15 0.06
C ASP A 75 -3.75 -2.63 0.28
N GLY A 76 -3.56 -1.85 -0.80
CA GLY A 76 -3.33 -0.41 -0.68
C GLY A 76 -4.59 0.40 -0.36
N SER A 77 -5.73 0.00 -0.93
CA SER A 77 -6.98 0.75 -0.81
C SER A 77 -7.55 0.70 0.61
N ASP A 78 -7.78 -0.49 1.13
CA ASP A 78 -8.50 -0.68 2.40
C ASP A 78 -7.67 -0.15 3.58
N THR A 79 -6.37 -0.44 3.59
CA THR A 79 -5.48 0.02 4.67
C THR A 79 -5.37 1.53 4.73
N THR A 80 -5.30 2.21 3.59
CA THR A 80 -5.27 3.68 3.50
C THR A 80 -6.62 4.28 3.90
N ALA A 81 -7.74 3.70 3.44
CA ALA A 81 -9.07 4.17 3.79
C ALA A 81 -9.33 4.08 5.30
N ILE A 82 -8.89 2.99 5.95
CA ILE A 82 -8.99 2.83 7.40
C ILE A 82 -8.13 3.87 8.12
N ALA A 83 -6.89 4.10 7.68
CA ALA A 83 -6.00 5.10 8.29
C ALA A 83 -6.64 6.52 8.24
N LEU A 84 -7.15 6.92 7.09
CA LEU A 84 -7.80 8.22 6.91
C LEU A 84 -9.05 8.32 7.78
N ARG A 85 -9.89 7.28 7.80
CA ARG A 85 -11.09 7.24 8.64
C ARG A 85 -10.73 7.38 10.13
N ALA A 86 -9.69 6.70 10.59
CA ALA A 86 -9.20 6.80 11.96
C ALA A 86 -8.77 8.24 12.29
N VAL A 87 -7.97 8.87 11.43
CA VAL A 87 -7.53 10.27 11.61
C VAL A 87 -8.72 11.20 11.77
N PHE A 88 -9.66 11.19 10.83
CA PHE A 88 -10.83 12.08 10.90
C PHE A 88 -11.73 11.75 12.09
N TYR A 89 -11.95 10.48 12.40
CA TYR A 89 -12.76 10.07 13.55
C TYR A 89 -12.21 10.62 14.87
N HIS A 90 -10.91 10.49 15.11
CA HIS A 90 -10.28 10.96 16.35
C HIS A 90 -10.21 12.50 16.41
N LEU A 91 -9.94 13.17 15.28
CA LEU A 91 -9.97 14.63 15.21
C LEU A 91 -11.37 15.20 15.49
N MET A 92 -12.43 14.62 14.90
CA MET A 92 -13.81 15.08 15.14
C MET A 92 -14.26 14.86 16.59
N LYS A 93 -13.68 13.89 17.29
CA LYS A 93 -13.92 13.66 18.73
C LYS A 93 -13.10 14.54 19.65
N ASN A 94 -12.03 15.16 19.15
CA ASN A 94 -11.18 16.06 19.90
C ASN A 94 -11.05 17.41 19.17
N LEU A 95 -12.01 18.29 19.41
CA LEU A 95 -12.08 19.62 18.78
C LEU A 95 -10.84 20.47 19.04
N GLN A 96 -10.14 20.27 20.17
CA GLN A 96 -8.90 20.98 20.44
C GLN A 96 -7.79 20.54 19.48
N ALA A 97 -7.54 19.23 19.38
CA ALA A 97 -6.56 18.69 18.44
C ALA A 97 -6.90 19.03 16.98
N TYR A 98 -8.19 19.04 16.61
CA TYR A 98 -8.62 19.52 15.30
C TYR A 98 -8.18 20.96 15.02
N ARG A 99 -8.45 21.88 15.96
CA ARG A 99 -8.10 23.30 15.81
C ARG A 99 -6.59 23.53 15.79
N ASP A 100 -5.85 22.79 16.61
CA ASP A 100 -4.39 22.87 16.67
C ASP A 100 -3.76 22.40 15.35
N LEU A 101 -4.27 21.31 14.79
CA LEU A 101 -3.83 20.80 13.48
C LEU A 101 -4.14 21.80 12.37
N GLN A 102 -5.37 22.32 12.34
CA GLN A 102 -5.77 23.32 11.35
C GLN A 102 -4.87 24.56 11.45
N THR A 103 -4.63 25.05 12.66
CA THR A 103 -3.76 26.21 12.91
C THR A 103 -2.33 25.96 12.42
N GLN A 104 -1.77 24.76 12.67
CA GLN A 104 -0.44 24.41 12.14
C GLN A 104 -0.40 24.43 10.60
N ILE A 105 -1.41 23.87 9.94
CA ILE A 105 -1.50 23.83 8.48
C ILE A 105 -1.66 25.24 7.89
N ASP A 106 -2.54 26.06 8.48
CA ASP A 106 -2.78 27.44 8.06
C ASP A 106 -1.53 28.32 8.22
N ASN A 107 -0.80 28.16 9.33
CA ASN A 107 0.46 28.84 9.56
C ASN A 107 1.56 28.39 8.58
N ALA A 108 1.65 27.10 8.28
CA ALA A 108 2.60 26.58 7.30
C ALA A 108 2.31 27.11 5.89
N THR A 109 1.03 27.21 5.53
CA THR A 109 0.58 27.74 4.25
C THR A 109 0.87 29.24 4.14
N SER A 110 0.49 30.03 5.14
CA SER A 110 0.70 31.49 5.13
C SER A 110 2.17 31.90 5.19
N SER A 111 3.02 31.09 5.81
CA SER A 111 4.47 31.30 5.83
C SER A 111 5.22 30.75 4.61
N GLY A 112 4.50 30.23 3.60
CA GLY A 112 5.10 29.71 2.36
C GLY A 112 5.86 28.40 2.55
N LYS A 113 5.65 27.67 3.65
CA LYS A 113 6.28 26.38 3.94
C LYS A 113 5.54 25.19 3.36
N LEU A 114 4.33 25.40 2.86
CA LEU A 114 3.48 24.36 2.27
C LEU A 114 3.00 24.84 0.89
N SER A 115 3.31 24.10 -0.17
CA SER A 115 2.81 24.40 -1.51
C SER A 115 1.34 23.99 -1.68
N SER A 116 0.72 24.43 -2.77
CA SER A 116 -0.61 23.98 -3.17
C SER A 116 -0.55 23.37 -4.58
N PRO A 117 -0.69 22.04 -4.74
CA PRO A 117 -0.87 21.02 -3.70
C PRO A 117 0.40 20.82 -2.83
N PRO A 118 0.27 20.35 -1.57
CA PRO A 118 1.42 20.11 -0.70
C PRO A 118 2.37 19.03 -1.23
N ARG A 119 3.68 19.25 -1.14
CA ARG A 119 4.67 18.18 -1.38
C ARG A 119 4.86 17.34 -0.12
N TYR A 120 5.18 16.05 -0.29
CA TYR A 120 5.50 15.17 0.84
C TYR A 120 6.66 15.72 1.68
N SER A 121 7.71 16.24 1.04
CA SER A 121 8.88 16.82 1.71
C SER A 121 8.54 18.01 2.59
N GLU A 122 7.42 18.70 2.34
CA GLU A 122 6.95 19.84 3.11
C GLU A 122 5.99 19.36 4.22
N ALA A 123 5.00 18.55 3.87
CA ALA A 123 4.01 18.03 4.81
C ALA A 123 4.63 17.16 5.91
N SER A 124 5.68 16.40 5.59
CA SER A 124 6.43 15.60 6.57
C SER A 124 7.21 16.44 7.60
N GLN A 125 7.37 17.74 7.38
CA GLN A 125 7.98 18.66 8.34
C GLN A 125 6.97 19.25 9.33
N LEU A 126 5.69 18.92 9.21
CA LEU A 126 4.64 19.39 10.11
C LEU A 126 4.50 18.42 11.30
N PRO A 127 5.10 18.71 12.47
CA PRO A 127 5.22 17.72 13.54
C PRO A 127 3.88 17.31 14.12
N PHE A 128 2.89 18.22 14.15
CA PHE A 128 1.58 17.92 14.73
C PHE A 128 0.71 17.14 13.74
N LEU A 129 0.82 17.39 12.43
CA LEU A 129 0.24 16.53 11.40
C LEU A 129 0.80 15.10 11.50
N CYS A 130 2.12 14.95 11.57
CA CYS A 130 2.75 13.64 11.71
C CYS A 130 2.35 12.95 13.01
N ALA A 131 2.30 13.68 14.13
CA ALA A 131 1.86 13.14 15.41
C ALA A 131 0.38 12.71 15.37
N THR A 132 -0.49 13.49 14.74
CA THR A 132 -1.91 13.15 14.56
C THR A 132 -2.08 11.84 13.80
N ILE A 133 -1.39 11.69 12.66
CA ILE A 133 -1.46 10.47 11.84
C ILE A 133 -0.95 9.26 12.63
N LYS A 134 0.20 9.41 13.30
CA LYS A 134 0.79 8.35 14.12
C LYS A 134 -0.13 7.95 15.28
N GLU A 135 -0.70 8.92 15.99
CA GLU A 135 -1.55 8.66 17.14
C GLU A 135 -2.89 8.03 16.74
N ALA A 136 -3.49 8.48 15.62
CA ALA A 136 -4.67 7.83 15.07
C ALA A 136 -4.41 6.37 14.73
N MET A 137 -3.27 6.04 14.11
CA MET A 137 -2.88 4.66 13.80
C MET A 137 -2.47 3.86 15.05
N ARG A 138 -1.98 4.51 16.11
CA ARG A 138 -1.72 3.86 17.41
C ARG A 138 -3.03 3.44 18.09
N LEU A 139 -4.06 4.28 18.01
CA LEU A 139 -5.38 4.02 18.58
C LEU A 139 -6.23 3.09 17.73
N HIS A 140 -6.12 3.20 16.41
CA HIS A 140 -6.88 2.43 15.43
C HIS A 140 -5.98 2.03 14.25
N PRO A 141 -5.21 0.95 14.38
CA PRO A 141 -4.31 0.51 13.33
C PRO A 141 -5.08 0.00 12.10
N SER A 142 -4.59 0.32 10.89
CA SER A 142 -5.20 -0.14 9.64
C SER A 142 -5.17 -1.65 9.46
N VAL A 143 -4.15 -2.30 10.04
CA VAL A 143 -4.00 -3.75 10.03
C VAL A 143 -3.87 -4.20 11.48
N GLY A 144 -4.91 -4.86 11.99
CA GLY A 144 -4.94 -5.39 13.36
C GLY A 144 -4.33 -6.79 13.50
N LEU A 145 -3.84 -7.38 12.41
CA LEU A 145 -3.27 -8.73 12.38
C LEU A 145 -1.75 -8.65 12.39
N SER A 146 -1.12 -9.46 13.25
CA SER A 146 0.32 -9.72 13.11
C SER A 146 0.54 -10.67 11.93
N MET A 147 1.34 -10.25 10.96
CA MET A 147 1.74 -11.12 9.86
C MET A 147 2.64 -12.24 10.41
N PRO A 148 2.29 -13.52 10.20
CA PRO A 148 3.08 -14.63 10.72
C PRO A 148 4.48 -14.61 10.11
N ARG A 149 5.47 -15.02 10.89
CA ARG A 149 6.87 -15.11 10.47
C ARG A 149 7.33 -16.55 10.62
N LEU A 150 8.11 -17.02 9.65
CA LEU A 150 8.75 -18.34 9.72
C LEU A 150 10.09 -18.21 10.44
N VAL A 151 10.36 -19.15 11.34
CA VAL A 151 11.64 -19.27 12.01
C VAL A 151 12.66 -19.85 11.02
N PRO A 152 13.87 -19.27 10.89
CA PRO A 152 14.91 -19.82 10.03
C PRO A 152 15.27 -21.27 10.37
N LEU A 153 15.92 -21.98 9.44
CA LEU A 153 16.28 -23.40 9.57
C LEU A 153 17.07 -23.75 10.85
N ASN A 154 17.82 -22.80 11.41
CA ASN A 154 18.64 -23.04 12.60
C ASN A 154 18.02 -22.49 13.90
N GLY A 155 16.73 -22.14 13.88
CA GLY A 155 16.14 -21.35 14.95
C GLY A 155 16.63 -19.90 14.93
N ILE A 156 16.18 -19.11 15.90
CA ILE A 156 16.64 -17.73 16.11
C ILE A 156 16.63 -17.40 17.60
N GLU A 157 17.61 -16.61 18.05
CA GLU A 157 17.60 -16.05 19.40
C GLU A 157 16.98 -14.65 19.38
N ILE A 158 15.91 -14.45 20.14
CA ILE A 158 15.23 -13.16 20.29
C ILE A 158 15.11 -12.86 21.78
N SER A 159 15.67 -11.72 22.21
CA SER A 159 15.62 -11.28 23.61
C SER A 159 16.12 -12.34 24.61
N GLY A 160 17.18 -13.08 24.25
CA GLY A 160 17.77 -14.14 25.08
C GLY A 160 17.00 -15.46 25.08
N MET A 161 15.92 -15.58 24.29
CA MET A 161 15.13 -16.79 24.13
C MET A 161 15.41 -17.43 22.77
N HIS A 162 15.82 -18.70 22.77
CA HIS A 162 15.94 -19.47 21.55
C HIS A 162 14.58 -19.97 21.08
N ILE A 163 14.18 -19.58 19.87
CA ILE A 163 12.96 -20.02 19.21
C ILE A 163 13.35 -21.09 18.17
N PRO A 164 12.92 -22.35 18.34
CA PRO A 164 13.28 -23.43 17.43
C PRO A 164 12.53 -23.32 16.09
N GLN A 165 13.07 -23.96 15.06
CA GLN A 165 12.35 -24.15 13.80
C GLN A 165 11.02 -24.86 14.06
N VAL A 166 9.92 -24.38 13.46
CA VAL A 166 8.65 -25.12 13.44
C VAL A 166 8.80 -26.25 12.43
N GLY A 167 8.72 -27.50 12.90
CA GLY A 167 8.75 -28.69 12.03
C GLY A 167 7.58 -28.68 11.06
N GLY A 168 7.86 -28.97 9.78
CA GLY A 168 6.86 -29.13 8.72
C GLY A 168 6.12 -30.45 8.80
#